data_AF-A0A6B1GC96-F1
#
_entry.id   AF-A0A6B1GC96-F1
#
_cell.length_a   1.000
_cell.length_b   1.000
_cell.length_c   1.000
_cell.angle_alpha   90.00
_cell.angle_beta   90.00
_cell.angle_gamma   90.00
#
_symmetry.space_group_name_H-M   'P 1'
#
loop_
_entity.id
_entity.type
_entity.pdbx_description
1 polymer ?
#
loop_
_entity_poly.entity_id
_entity_poly.type
_entity_poly.pdbx_seq_one_letter_code
_entity_poly.pdbx_strand_id
1 'polypeptide(L)'
;MPPEDPTDDERPTSALQSPEEYLGDLCGRHQIVLLGDQVGVRQHLGFLASALAELAEGGVENLAWEFTNSRRQAELDALIEAPEWDRRACADLFVDLLGAGFGYQEYADVLYAVWKHNEAERRRDDDRRPLRVIALGLPTYVEDPDLLDGRSAAELGLRNWSLGGHYRDMSAFHAASVLTTEVLRRGERALVYMSVAATTTGLVEWVDGSPTTSAGNLLWRWMADGCRRVVFHGTVADTAATERVEELISRSPEGRGDTDIRFGLDLAASTLGSVAMTEVHGSVDGADTSLRLREVADGYVYLGPRAEWAPCTLIDDLITDENFASAEARYRALDPRPEPYTRDELDEVRRSGQQELSGAWPPLPEPPEEPKRRFARFRKGDQ
;
A
#
# COMPACT_ATOMS: atom_id res chain seq x y z
N MET A 1 26.13 -41.07 39.03
CA MET A 1 25.86 -40.32 37.80
C MET A 1 24.38 -39.99 37.79
N PRO A 2 23.98 -38.72 37.87
CA PRO A 2 22.60 -38.33 37.64
C PRO A 2 22.27 -38.46 36.13
N PRO A 3 20.99 -38.55 35.75
CA PRO A 3 20.60 -38.63 34.35
C PRO A 3 20.82 -37.27 33.66
N GLU A 4 21.27 -37.31 32.42
CA GLU A 4 21.38 -36.14 31.54
C GLU A 4 20.00 -35.58 31.24
N ASP A 5 19.86 -34.28 31.41
CA ASP A 5 18.72 -33.48 30.95
C ASP A 5 18.70 -33.51 29.41
N PRO A 6 17.56 -33.77 28.75
CA PRO A 6 17.46 -33.58 27.31
C PRO A 6 17.43 -32.08 27.02
N THR A 7 18.53 -31.56 26.49
CA THR A 7 18.54 -30.29 25.76
C THR A 7 17.82 -30.50 24.44
N ASP A 8 16.52 -30.25 24.40
CA ASP A 8 15.75 -30.08 23.17
C ASP A 8 14.95 -28.78 23.32
N ASP A 9 15.56 -27.69 22.87
CA ASP A 9 14.87 -26.46 22.51
C ASP A 9 14.91 -26.34 20.97
N GLU A 10 14.60 -27.44 20.27
CA GLU A 10 14.22 -27.40 18.86
C GLU A 10 12.77 -26.89 18.79
N ARG A 11 12.61 -25.56 18.83
CA ARG A 11 11.36 -24.95 18.37
C ARG A 11 11.17 -25.39 16.92
N PRO A 12 10.01 -25.95 16.53
CA PRO A 12 9.78 -26.33 15.15
C PRO A 12 9.93 -25.09 14.27
N THR A 13 10.92 -25.10 13.37
CA THR A 13 11.07 -24.08 12.34
C THR A 13 9.80 -24.09 11.49
N SER A 14 9.10 -22.95 11.44
CA SER A 14 7.91 -22.78 10.59
C SER A 14 8.22 -23.21 9.14
N ALA A 15 7.31 -23.95 8.52
CA ALA A 15 7.41 -24.30 7.10
C ALA A 15 7.06 -23.13 6.17
N LEU A 16 6.59 -22.01 6.74
CA LEU A 16 6.24 -20.80 6.00
C LEU A 16 7.46 -19.89 5.85
N GLN A 17 7.69 -19.42 4.64
CA GLN A 17 8.74 -18.47 4.32
C GLN A 17 8.44 -17.11 4.99
N SER A 18 9.48 -16.41 5.42
CA SER A 18 9.29 -15.06 5.93
C SER A 18 8.72 -14.13 4.84
N PRO A 19 7.97 -13.07 5.21
CA PRO A 19 7.46 -12.11 4.25
C PRO A 19 8.54 -11.50 3.33
N GLU A 20 9.70 -11.19 3.90
CA GLU A 20 10.82 -10.55 3.20
C GLU A 20 11.45 -11.48 2.17
N GLU A 21 11.81 -12.72 2.56
CA GLU A 21 12.37 -13.72 1.66
C GLU A 21 11.38 -14.06 0.52
N TYR A 22 10.09 -14.23 0.85
CA TYR A 22 9.06 -14.54 -0.15
C TYR A 22 8.98 -13.45 -1.22
N LEU A 23 9.01 -12.18 -0.80
CA LEU A 23 8.93 -11.06 -1.72
C LEU A 23 10.20 -10.94 -2.58
N GLY A 24 11.38 -11.17 -1.99
CA GLY A 24 12.66 -11.23 -2.71
C GLY A 24 12.65 -12.32 -3.79
N ASP A 25 12.26 -13.54 -3.44
CA ASP A 25 12.15 -14.68 -4.36
C ASP A 25 11.16 -14.43 -5.50
N LEU A 26 10.03 -13.78 -5.21
CA LEU A 26 9.05 -13.42 -6.22
C LEU A 26 9.62 -12.37 -7.19
N CYS A 27 10.32 -11.35 -6.68
CA CYS A 27 10.98 -10.34 -7.49
C CYS A 27 12.13 -10.93 -8.34
N GLY A 28 12.82 -11.97 -7.85
CA GLY A 28 13.81 -12.71 -8.64
C GLY A 28 13.22 -13.43 -9.86
N ARG A 29 11.95 -13.82 -9.80
CA ARG A 29 11.26 -14.56 -10.87
C ARG A 29 10.46 -13.68 -11.84
N HIS A 30 10.02 -12.50 -11.39
CA HIS A 30 9.17 -11.60 -12.18
C HIS A 30 9.78 -10.21 -12.34
N GLN A 31 9.54 -9.58 -13.48
CA GLN A 31 10.12 -8.25 -13.73
C GLN A 31 9.41 -7.17 -12.91
N ILE A 32 8.08 -7.27 -12.78
CA ILE A 32 7.27 -6.37 -11.97
C ILE A 32 6.53 -7.18 -10.91
N VAL A 33 6.67 -6.76 -9.66
CA VAL A 33 5.84 -7.24 -8.55
C VAL A 33 5.08 -6.04 -8.00
N LEU A 34 3.75 -6.07 -8.08
CA LEU A 34 2.85 -5.06 -7.54
C LEU A 34 2.49 -5.44 -6.09
N LEU A 35 2.87 -4.63 -5.13
CA LEU A 35 2.54 -4.80 -3.71
C LEU A 35 1.40 -3.85 -3.33
N GLY A 36 0.21 -4.42 -3.14
CA GLY A 36 -1.03 -3.71 -2.85
C GLY A 36 -1.20 -3.40 -1.38
N ASP A 37 -1.26 -2.10 -1.07
CA ASP A 37 -1.27 -1.53 0.27
C ASP A 37 -2.64 -0.96 0.69
N GLN A 38 -2.87 -0.89 2.00
CA GLN A 38 -3.84 0.02 2.62
C GLN A 38 -3.10 1.26 3.11
N VAL A 39 -3.40 2.41 2.50
CA VAL A 39 -2.76 3.68 2.81
C VAL A 39 -2.88 4.01 4.31
N GLY A 40 -1.77 4.44 4.89
CA GLY A 40 -1.70 4.89 6.28
C GLY A 40 -1.49 3.78 7.32
N VAL A 41 -1.27 2.51 6.92
CA VAL A 41 -0.93 1.43 7.84
C VAL A 41 0.58 1.39 8.11
N ARG A 42 0.98 1.72 9.35
CA ARG A 42 2.38 1.81 9.76
C ARG A 42 3.18 0.52 9.53
N GLN A 43 2.57 -0.62 9.81
CA GLN A 43 3.22 -1.93 9.72
C GLN A 43 3.65 -2.28 8.29
N HIS A 44 2.86 -1.88 7.28
CA HIS A 44 3.15 -2.18 5.88
C HIS A 44 4.38 -1.43 5.38
N LEU A 45 4.50 -0.15 5.75
CA LEU A 45 5.68 0.69 5.43
C LEU A 45 6.92 0.25 6.22
N GLY A 46 6.74 -0.13 7.49
CA GLY A 46 7.82 -0.71 8.28
C GLY A 46 8.38 -1.99 7.66
N PHE A 47 7.50 -2.87 7.16
CA PHE A 47 7.90 -4.05 6.39
C PHE A 47 8.59 -3.69 5.07
N LEU A 48 8.06 -2.73 4.31
CA LEU A 48 8.68 -2.29 3.06
C LEU A 48 10.13 -1.81 3.30
N ALA A 49 10.35 -1.04 4.37
CA ALA A 49 11.68 -0.58 4.76
C ALA A 49 12.61 -1.73 5.20
N SER A 50 12.09 -2.78 5.86
CA SER A 50 12.90 -3.93 6.26
C SER A 50 13.22 -4.90 5.11
N ALA A 51 12.35 -4.98 4.09
CA ALA A 51 12.49 -5.90 2.97
C ALA A 51 13.57 -5.47 1.94
N LEU A 52 14.11 -4.26 2.02
CA LEU A 52 15.00 -3.70 0.98
C LEU A 52 16.22 -4.57 0.65
N ALA A 53 16.82 -5.24 1.64
CA ALA A 53 17.96 -6.12 1.41
C ALA A 53 17.57 -7.34 0.55
N GLU A 54 16.50 -8.05 0.94
CA GLU A 54 15.98 -9.20 0.20
C GLU A 54 15.51 -8.81 -1.21
N LEU A 55 14.91 -7.62 -1.36
CA LEU A 55 14.53 -7.10 -2.67
C LEU A 55 15.76 -6.88 -3.57
N ALA A 56 16.81 -6.25 -3.04
CA ALA A 56 18.04 -6.03 -3.79
C ALA A 56 18.72 -7.37 -4.17
N GLU A 57 18.72 -8.36 -3.28
CA GLU A 57 19.22 -9.72 -3.54
C GLU A 57 18.39 -10.46 -4.60
N GLY A 58 17.07 -10.25 -4.61
CA GLY A 58 16.16 -10.65 -5.67
C GLY A 58 16.36 -9.91 -7.01
N GLY A 59 17.35 -9.02 -7.11
CA GLY A 59 17.67 -8.27 -8.33
C GLY A 59 16.71 -7.12 -8.62
N VAL A 60 15.98 -6.64 -7.61
CA VAL A 60 15.21 -5.39 -7.72
C VAL A 60 16.20 -4.23 -7.82
N GLU A 61 16.02 -3.41 -8.85
CA GLU A 61 16.80 -2.18 -9.06
C GLU A 61 15.96 -0.94 -8.74
N ASN A 62 14.64 -1.07 -8.77
CA ASN A 62 13.71 0.03 -8.63
C ASN A 62 12.61 -0.25 -7.59
N LEU A 63 12.45 0.65 -6.62
CA LEU A 63 11.24 0.75 -5.80
C LEU A 63 10.34 1.83 -6.42
N ALA A 64 9.31 1.44 -7.15
CA ALA A 64 8.35 2.40 -7.71
C ALA A 64 7.16 2.56 -6.76
N TRP A 65 6.71 3.78 -6.50
CA TRP A 65 5.61 4.01 -5.56
C TRP A 65 4.76 5.24 -5.90
N GLU A 66 3.50 5.25 -5.47
CA GLU A 66 2.56 6.33 -5.82
C GLU A 66 2.62 7.57 -4.92
N PHE A 67 3.44 7.53 -3.87
CA PHE A 67 3.40 8.52 -2.78
C PHE A 67 4.32 9.73 -2.97
N THR A 68 5.02 9.79 -4.11
CA THR A 68 5.75 10.98 -4.57
C THR A 68 5.41 11.31 -6.02
N ASN A 69 5.63 12.57 -6.41
CA ASN A 69 5.24 13.09 -7.71
C ASN A 69 6.30 12.88 -8.79
N SER A 70 5.90 12.37 -9.96
CA SER A 70 6.83 12.16 -11.09
C SER A 70 7.52 13.45 -11.56
N ARG A 71 6.93 14.64 -11.35
CA ARG A 71 7.59 15.92 -11.65
C ARG A 71 8.80 16.20 -10.75
N ARG A 72 8.81 15.62 -9.55
CA ARG A 72 9.86 15.75 -8.54
C ARG A 72 10.87 14.60 -8.62
N GLN A 73 10.85 13.77 -9.66
CA GLN A 73 11.73 12.61 -9.79
C GLN A 73 13.22 12.99 -9.66
N ALA A 74 13.64 14.12 -10.22
CA ALA A 74 15.03 14.57 -10.10
C ALA A 74 15.42 14.95 -8.66
N GLU A 75 14.49 15.53 -7.89
CA GLU A 75 14.71 15.85 -6.47
C GLU A 75 14.73 14.57 -5.62
N LEU A 76 13.88 13.59 -5.94
CA LEU A 76 13.88 12.28 -5.32
C LEU A 76 15.17 11.52 -5.59
N ASP A 77 15.63 11.47 -6.85
CA ASP A 77 16.90 10.84 -7.23
C ASP A 77 18.07 11.52 -6.47
N ALA A 78 18.09 12.86 -6.43
CA ALA A 78 19.11 13.61 -5.70
C ALA A 78 19.11 13.34 -4.19
N LEU A 79 17.93 13.20 -3.56
CA LEU A 79 17.81 12.87 -2.14
C LEU A 79 18.39 11.48 -1.83
N ILE A 80 18.11 10.48 -2.66
CA ILE A 80 18.57 9.09 -2.46
C ILE A 80 20.08 8.94 -2.72
N GLU A 81 20.63 9.73 -3.63
CA GLU A 81 22.06 9.73 -3.97
C GLU A 81 22.90 10.67 -3.08
N ALA A 82 22.26 11.49 -2.25
CA ALA A 82 22.95 12.48 -1.43
C ALA A 82 24.01 11.84 -0.51
N PRO A 83 25.15 12.51 -0.30
CA PRO A 83 26.19 12.03 0.60
C PRO A 83 25.73 11.99 2.06
N GLU A 84 24.78 12.86 2.42
CA GLU A 84 24.16 12.95 3.74
C GLU A 84 22.64 13.02 3.58
N TRP A 85 21.91 12.43 4.53
CA TRP A 85 20.45 12.44 4.49
C TRP A 85 19.88 13.82 4.81
N ASP A 86 19.17 14.41 3.84
CA ASP A 86 18.45 15.67 4.01
C ASP A 86 16.98 15.42 4.38
N ARG A 87 16.69 15.51 5.67
CA ARG A 87 15.32 15.39 6.20
C ARG A 87 14.37 16.44 5.66
N ARG A 88 14.86 17.66 5.38
CA ARG A 88 14.04 18.78 4.93
C ARG A 88 13.63 18.56 3.47
N ALA A 89 14.58 18.21 2.62
CA ALA A 89 14.30 17.85 1.23
C ALA A 89 13.32 16.67 1.13
N CYS A 90 13.46 15.67 2.01
CA CYS A 90 12.49 14.57 2.10
C CYS A 90 11.07 15.05 2.45
N ALA A 91 10.94 15.89 3.48
CA ALA A 91 9.65 16.46 3.88
C ALA A 91 8.97 17.27 2.76
N ASP A 92 9.75 18.04 1.99
CA ASP A 92 9.24 18.86 0.89
C ASP A 92 8.66 18.04 -0.27
N LEU A 93 9.15 16.81 -0.52
CA LEU A 93 8.61 15.92 -1.54
C LEU A 93 7.14 15.52 -1.26
N PHE A 94 6.76 15.37 0.01
CA PHE A 94 5.40 14.94 0.38
C PHE A 94 4.38 16.07 0.31
N VAL A 95 4.77 17.28 0.72
CA VAL A 95 3.92 18.49 0.60
C VAL A 95 3.52 18.72 -0.85
N ASP A 96 4.39 18.38 -1.80
CA ASP A 96 4.15 18.58 -3.23
C ASP A 96 2.99 17.77 -3.82
N LEU A 97 2.90 16.48 -3.50
CA LEU A 97 1.94 15.59 -4.16
C LEU A 97 0.53 15.74 -3.57
N LEU A 98 0.42 15.75 -2.24
CA LEU A 98 -0.85 15.57 -1.53
C LEU A 98 -1.15 16.72 -0.54
N GLY A 99 -0.33 17.77 -0.56
CA GLY A 99 -0.49 18.95 0.29
C GLY A 99 -0.12 18.68 1.75
N ALA A 100 -0.46 19.62 2.63
CA ALA A 100 -0.15 19.56 4.06
C ALA A 100 -0.70 18.29 4.74
N GLY A 101 -1.84 17.76 4.30
CA GLY A 101 -2.55 16.65 4.94
C GLY A 101 -1.88 15.27 4.83
N PHE A 102 -0.84 15.12 4.02
CA PHE A 102 -0.15 13.84 3.80
C PHE A 102 1.35 13.98 4.03
N GLY A 103 1.75 13.97 5.30
CA GLY A 103 3.16 14.04 5.71
C GLY A 103 3.40 13.12 6.89
N TYR A 104 3.59 11.84 6.57
CA TYR A 104 3.68 10.74 7.53
C TYR A 104 5.11 10.21 7.64
N GLN A 105 5.55 9.96 8.87
CA GLN A 105 6.93 9.61 9.19
C GLN A 105 7.35 8.30 8.52
N GLU A 106 6.45 7.31 8.48
CA GLU A 106 6.73 5.99 7.95
C GLU A 106 7.05 6.01 6.45
N TYR A 107 6.47 6.93 5.68
CA TYR A 107 6.82 7.10 4.26
C TYR A 107 8.21 7.73 4.11
N ALA A 108 8.55 8.71 4.96
CA ALA A 108 9.90 9.28 4.99
C ALA A 108 10.95 8.24 5.43
N ASP A 109 10.58 7.35 6.36
CA ASP A 109 11.44 6.26 6.83
C ASP A 109 11.76 5.24 5.74
N VAL A 110 10.81 4.96 4.82
CA VAL A 110 11.09 4.13 3.64
C VAL A 110 12.16 4.78 2.75
N LEU A 111 12.04 6.08 2.45
CA LEU A 111 13.07 6.79 1.67
C LEU A 111 14.42 6.81 2.38
N TYR A 112 14.41 7.05 3.69
CA TYR A 112 15.62 6.98 4.50
C TYR A 112 16.25 5.59 4.48
N ALA A 113 15.44 4.53 4.54
CA ALA A 113 15.91 3.14 4.49
C ALA A 113 16.57 2.82 3.14
N VAL A 114 16.00 3.31 2.02
CA VAL A 114 16.63 3.18 0.69
C VAL A 114 17.95 3.94 0.62
N TRP A 115 17.98 5.20 1.08
CA TRP A 115 19.23 5.98 1.15
C TRP A 115 20.30 5.25 1.97
N LYS A 116 19.93 4.75 3.15
CA LYS A 116 20.84 4.04 4.07
C LYS A 116 21.32 2.71 3.48
N HIS A 117 20.45 1.98 2.80
CA HIS A 117 20.82 0.77 2.08
C HIS A 117 21.87 1.08 1.00
N ASN A 118 21.61 2.07 0.15
CA ASN A 118 22.54 2.49 -0.89
C ASN A 118 23.88 3.01 -0.33
N GLU A 119 23.84 3.72 0.79
CA GLU A 119 25.03 4.19 1.50
C GLU A 119 25.87 3.01 2.03
N ALA A 120 25.24 1.95 2.54
CA ALA A 120 25.92 0.74 2.96
C ALA A 120 26.55 -0.02 1.78
N GLU A 121 25.83 -0.15 0.67
CA GLU A 121 26.33 -0.83 -0.55
C GLU A 121 27.52 -0.07 -1.15
N ARG A 122 27.47 1.26 -1.23
CA ARG A 122 28.61 2.09 -1.70
C ARG A 122 29.88 1.89 -0.87
N ARG A 123 29.76 1.55 0.42
CA ARG A 123 30.93 1.27 1.28
C ARG A 123 31.53 -0.12 1.06
N ARG A 124 30.76 -1.05 0.52
CA ARG A 124 31.19 -2.44 0.28
C ARG A 124 32.02 -2.57 -1.00
N ASP A 125 32.00 -1.55 -1.88
CA ASP A 125 32.68 -1.55 -3.19
C ASP A 125 32.29 -2.75 -4.08
N ASP A 126 31.09 -3.29 -3.85
CA ASP A 126 30.46 -4.20 -4.80
C ASP A 126 29.92 -3.34 -5.94
N ASP A 127 30.22 -3.69 -7.20
CA ASP A 127 29.73 -3.07 -8.44
C ASP A 127 28.18 -3.12 -8.60
N ARG A 128 27.44 -3.35 -7.51
CA ARG A 128 25.98 -3.37 -7.47
C ARG A 128 25.43 -1.96 -7.69
N ARG A 129 24.41 -1.88 -8.53
CA ARG A 129 23.69 -0.63 -8.77
C ARG A 129 22.89 -0.25 -7.51
N PRO A 130 22.86 1.04 -7.14
CA PRO A 130 22.01 1.50 -6.06
C PRO A 130 20.52 1.31 -6.41
N LEU A 131 19.72 1.00 -5.40
CA LEU A 131 18.26 1.01 -5.53
C LEU A 131 17.78 2.42 -5.86
N ARG A 132 16.97 2.55 -6.90
CA ARG A 132 16.33 3.82 -7.27
C ARG A 132 14.88 3.84 -6.80
N VAL A 133 14.40 4.99 -6.34
CA VAL A 133 12.97 5.19 -6.04
C VAL A 133 12.30 5.91 -7.21
N ILE A 134 11.25 5.32 -7.79
CA ILE A 134 10.50 5.90 -8.92
C ILE A 134 9.17 6.45 -8.43
N ALA A 135 8.93 7.72 -8.70
CA ALA A 135 7.70 8.42 -8.38
C ALA A 135 6.61 8.14 -9.44
N LEU A 136 5.51 7.50 -9.01
CA LEU A 136 4.36 7.17 -9.85
C LEU A 136 3.18 8.13 -9.67
N GLY A 137 3.22 9.01 -8.67
CA GLY A 137 2.15 9.96 -8.40
C GLY A 137 1.96 10.91 -9.59
N LEU A 138 0.73 10.97 -10.10
CA LEU A 138 0.35 11.88 -11.18
C LEU A 138 0.33 13.31 -10.64
N PRO A 139 1.11 14.25 -11.22
CA PRO A 139 1.01 15.66 -10.87
C PRO A 139 -0.42 16.16 -11.01
N THR A 140 -1.03 16.54 -9.90
CA THR A 140 -2.31 17.25 -9.91
C THR A 140 -2.05 18.69 -10.36
N TYR A 141 -2.34 18.98 -11.63
CA TYR A 141 -2.29 20.31 -12.27
C TYR A 141 -3.25 21.35 -11.66
N VAL A 142 -3.81 21.08 -10.49
CA VAL A 142 -4.54 22.06 -9.69
C VAL A 142 -3.49 22.96 -9.03
N GLU A 143 -2.88 23.81 -9.84
CA GLU A 143 -1.74 24.64 -9.44
C GLU A 143 -2.04 26.13 -9.54
N ASP A 144 -3.27 26.49 -9.91
CA ASP A 144 -3.73 27.86 -9.85
C ASP A 144 -5.24 27.90 -9.49
N PRO A 145 -5.59 28.29 -8.25
CA PRO A 145 -6.98 28.52 -7.84
C PRO A 145 -7.69 29.56 -8.73
N ASP A 146 -6.96 30.51 -9.32
CA ASP A 146 -7.50 31.52 -10.23
C ASP A 146 -7.89 30.90 -11.58
N LEU A 147 -7.25 29.79 -12.00
CA LEU A 147 -7.66 29.03 -13.20
C LEU A 147 -8.94 28.21 -12.99
N LEU A 148 -9.33 27.95 -11.73
CA LEU A 148 -10.52 27.18 -11.40
C LEU A 148 -11.68 28.04 -10.86
N ASP A 149 -11.54 29.37 -10.89
CA ASP A 149 -12.53 30.31 -10.38
C ASP A 149 -12.91 30.01 -8.91
N GLY A 150 -11.90 29.66 -8.10
CA GLY A 150 -12.07 29.35 -6.68
C GLY A 150 -12.77 28.02 -6.36
N ARG A 151 -12.92 27.10 -7.32
CA ARG A 151 -13.49 25.75 -7.10
C ARG A 151 -12.39 24.68 -7.11
N SER A 152 -12.55 23.64 -6.30
CA SER A 152 -11.63 22.48 -6.31
C SER A 152 -11.84 21.64 -7.57
N ALA A 153 -10.81 20.88 -7.99
CA ALA A 153 -10.96 19.92 -9.08
C ALA A 153 -12.00 18.82 -8.78
N ALA A 154 -12.20 18.52 -7.50
CA ALA A 154 -13.22 17.59 -7.03
C ALA A 154 -14.64 18.16 -7.21
N GLU A 155 -14.89 19.41 -6.80
CA GLU A 155 -16.19 20.10 -6.95
C GLU A 155 -16.61 20.26 -8.41
N LEU A 156 -15.64 20.45 -9.30
CA LEU A 156 -15.90 20.61 -10.72
C LEU A 156 -16.19 19.29 -11.44
N GLY A 157 -16.03 18.15 -10.76
CA GLY A 157 -16.10 16.83 -11.38
C GLY A 157 -15.22 16.77 -12.64
N LEU A 158 -14.08 17.48 -12.64
CA LEU A 158 -13.26 17.66 -13.83
C LEU A 158 -12.78 16.30 -14.30
N ARG A 159 -13.47 15.76 -15.31
CA ARG A 159 -12.81 15.07 -16.41
C ARG A 159 -11.69 16.01 -16.83
N ASN A 160 -10.46 15.51 -16.91
CA ASN A 160 -9.41 16.29 -17.55
C ASN A 160 -9.89 16.50 -19.01
N TRP A 161 -10.41 17.69 -19.30
CA TRP A 161 -11.30 17.98 -20.42
C TRP A 161 -10.61 17.76 -21.78
N SER A 162 -9.28 17.71 -21.78
CA SER A 162 -8.45 17.38 -22.94
C SER A 162 -8.32 15.89 -23.24
N LEU A 163 -8.67 14.97 -22.32
CA LEU A 163 -8.40 13.52 -22.46
C LEU A 163 -9.60 12.59 -22.17
N GLY A 164 -10.75 13.11 -21.73
CA GLY A 164 -12.03 12.38 -21.76
C GLY A 164 -12.23 11.21 -20.79
N GLY A 165 -11.35 11.01 -19.79
CA GLY A 165 -11.45 9.94 -18.77
C GLY A 165 -11.65 10.42 -17.32
N HIS A 166 -11.93 9.48 -16.40
CA HIS A 166 -11.94 9.72 -14.95
C HIS A 166 -10.50 9.85 -14.42
N TYR A 167 -10.27 10.68 -13.38
CA TYR A 167 -8.93 10.91 -12.80
C TYR A 167 -8.22 9.63 -12.37
N ARG A 168 -8.98 8.65 -11.84
CA ARG A 168 -8.47 7.32 -11.48
C ARG A 168 -7.83 6.62 -12.69
N ASP A 169 -8.53 6.59 -13.82
CA ASP A 169 -8.06 5.91 -15.02
C ASP A 169 -6.81 6.62 -15.57
N MET A 170 -6.77 7.96 -15.51
CA MET A 170 -5.59 8.75 -15.88
C MET A 170 -4.38 8.45 -15.01
N SER A 171 -4.57 8.31 -13.69
CA SER A 171 -3.50 7.96 -12.76
C SER A 171 -2.96 6.56 -13.04
N ALA A 172 -3.84 5.61 -13.36
CA ALA A 172 -3.44 4.26 -13.80
C ALA A 172 -2.62 4.29 -15.10
N PHE A 173 -3.06 5.03 -16.13
CA PHE A 173 -2.31 5.18 -17.38
C PHE A 173 -0.95 5.86 -17.16
N HIS A 174 -0.91 6.89 -16.31
CA HIS A 174 0.33 7.58 -15.97
C HIS A 174 1.33 6.64 -15.29
N ALA A 175 0.93 5.96 -14.22
CA ALA A 175 1.80 5.02 -13.50
C ALA A 175 2.31 3.90 -14.44
N ALA A 176 1.43 3.31 -15.26
CA ALA A 176 1.83 2.29 -16.23
C ALA A 176 2.81 2.84 -17.29
N SER A 177 2.64 4.07 -17.75
CA SER A 177 3.55 4.73 -18.70
C SER A 177 4.93 5.03 -18.09
N VAL A 178 4.96 5.49 -16.83
CA VAL A 178 6.20 5.72 -16.08
C VAL A 178 6.95 4.39 -15.91
N LEU A 179 6.29 3.34 -15.40
CA LEU A 179 6.89 2.01 -15.26
C LEU A 179 7.41 1.45 -16.59
N THR A 180 6.67 1.66 -17.68
CA THR A 180 7.10 1.25 -19.01
C THR A 180 8.40 1.92 -19.43
N THR A 181 8.54 3.21 -19.14
CA THR A 181 9.66 4.04 -19.61
C THR A 181 10.89 3.91 -18.72
N GLU A 182 10.67 3.95 -17.40
CA GLU A 182 11.73 3.97 -16.41
C GLU A 182 12.23 2.56 -16.07
N VAL A 183 11.40 1.52 -16.17
CA VAL A 183 11.76 0.16 -15.77
C VAL A 183 11.77 -0.79 -16.96
N LEU A 184 10.61 -0.99 -17.60
CA LEU A 184 10.43 -2.10 -18.55
C LEU A 184 11.30 -1.98 -19.80
N ARG A 185 11.41 -0.77 -20.38
CA ARG A 185 12.28 -0.52 -21.54
C ARG A 185 13.76 -0.70 -21.24
N ARG A 186 14.17 -0.61 -19.98
CA ARG A 186 15.55 -0.80 -19.55
C ARG A 186 15.87 -2.26 -19.21
N GLY A 187 14.85 -3.13 -19.20
CA GLY A 187 15.01 -4.53 -18.79
C GLY A 187 15.25 -4.69 -17.28
N GLU A 188 15.03 -3.62 -16.51
CA GLU A 188 15.23 -3.58 -15.07
C GLU A 188 14.02 -4.18 -14.35
N ARG A 189 14.19 -4.50 -13.06
CA ARG A 189 13.12 -5.04 -12.20
C ARG A 189 12.64 -4.01 -11.20
N ALA A 190 11.34 -4.10 -10.86
CA ALA A 190 10.76 -3.23 -9.84
C ALA A 190 9.80 -3.96 -8.89
N LEU A 191 9.93 -3.61 -7.62
CA LEU A 191 8.80 -3.69 -6.69
C LEU A 191 7.99 -2.40 -6.84
N VAL A 192 6.68 -2.54 -7.04
CA VAL A 192 5.76 -1.43 -7.26
C VAL A 192 4.79 -1.35 -6.09
N TYR A 193 4.97 -0.37 -5.21
CA TYR A 193 4.19 -0.17 -3.99
C TYR A 193 3.09 0.87 -4.19
N MET A 194 1.84 0.43 -4.19
CA MET A 194 0.67 1.28 -4.45
C MET A 194 -0.53 0.79 -3.64
N SER A 195 -1.57 1.62 -3.53
CA SER A 195 -2.86 1.23 -2.98
C SER A 195 -3.39 -0.05 -3.63
N VAL A 196 -4.05 -0.88 -2.82
CA VAL A 196 -4.54 -2.20 -3.23
C VAL A 196 -5.40 -2.14 -4.49
N ALA A 197 -6.23 -1.10 -4.65
CA ALA A 197 -7.07 -0.90 -5.83
C ALA A 197 -6.26 -0.59 -7.10
N ALA A 198 -5.09 0.06 -6.98
CA ALA A 198 -4.23 0.40 -8.11
C ALA A 198 -3.40 -0.79 -8.64
N THR A 199 -3.32 -1.88 -7.87
CA THR A 199 -2.48 -3.06 -8.17
C THR A 199 -3.23 -4.23 -8.80
N THR A 200 -4.56 -4.14 -8.96
CA THR A 200 -5.37 -5.25 -9.49
C THR A 200 -4.94 -5.68 -10.89
N THR A 201 -4.68 -6.97 -11.13
CA THR A 201 -4.11 -7.47 -12.41
C THR A 201 -5.15 -8.11 -13.34
N GLY A 202 -5.40 -9.42 -13.20
CA GLY A 202 -6.33 -10.15 -14.05
C GLY A 202 -7.80 -9.80 -13.80
N LEU A 203 -8.13 -9.46 -12.56
CA LEU A 203 -9.48 -9.05 -12.15
C LEU A 203 -9.80 -7.63 -12.62
N VAL A 204 -10.92 -7.44 -13.30
CA VAL A 204 -11.53 -6.13 -13.51
C VAL A 204 -12.60 -5.94 -12.45
N GLU A 205 -12.25 -5.21 -11.39
CA GLU A 205 -13.15 -4.90 -10.28
C GLU A 205 -14.21 -3.88 -10.70
N TRP A 206 -15.43 -4.03 -10.20
CA TRP A 206 -16.55 -3.13 -10.43
C TRP A 206 -16.83 -2.34 -9.17
N VAL A 207 -16.68 -1.02 -9.25
CA VAL A 207 -16.97 -0.09 -8.15
C VAL A 207 -18.19 0.72 -8.54
N ASP A 208 -19.20 0.74 -7.66
CA ASP A 208 -20.51 1.36 -7.91
C ASP A 208 -21.16 0.90 -9.23
N GLY A 209 -21.01 -0.39 -9.55
CA GLY A 209 -21.53 -1.02 -10.76
C GLY A 209 -20.78 -0.67 -12.05
N SER A 210 -19.67 0.06 -11.97
CA SER A 210 -18.85 0.44 -13.12
C SER A 210 -17.50 -0.28 -13.12
N PRO A 211 -17.08 -0.88 -14.25
CA PRO A 211 -15.77 -1.52 -14.34
C PRO A 211 -14.67 -0.47 -14.18
N THR A 212 -13.64 -0.85 -13.44
CA THR A 212 -12.50 0.02 -13.12
C THR A 212 -11.26 -0.41 -13.90
N THR A 213 -10.31 0.51 -14.10
CA THR A 213 -9.00 0.20 -14.67
C THR A 213 -7.92 0.69 -13.72
N SER A 214 -7.03 -0.22 -13.34
CA SER A 214 -5.87 0.06 -12.50
C SER A 214 -4.57 -0.02 -13.31
N ALA A 215 -3.46 0.45 -12.72
CA ALA A 215 -2.14 0.30 -13.33
C ALA A 215 -1.79 -1.18 -13.51
N GLY A 216 -2.15 -2.02 -12.53
CA GLY A 216 -2.00 -3.47 -12.60
C GLY A 216 -2.74 -4.08 -13.80
N ASN A 217 -3.95 -3.65 -14.11
CA ASN A 217 -4.73 -4.20 -15.23
C ASN A 217 -4.05 -3.88 -16.57
N LEU A 218 -3.52 -2.66 -16.70
CA LEU A 218 -2.81 -2.22 -17.90
C LEU A 218 -1.51 -3.00 -18.10
N LEU A 219 -0.73 -3.19 -17.03
CA LEU A 219 0.51 -3.97 -17.07
C LEU A 219 0.23 -5.45 -17.35
N TRP A 220 -0.77 -6.04 -16.69
CA TRP A 220 -1.17 -7.43 -16.89
C TRP A 220 -1.58 -7.72 -18.34
N ARG A 221 -2.33 -6.80 -18.97
CA ARG A 221 -2.69 -6.95 -20.39
C ARG A 221 -1.49 -7.00 -21.33
N TRP A 222 -0.38 -6.36 -20.96
CA TRP A 222 0.82 -6.33 -21.79
C TRP A 222 1.81 -7.44 -21.44
N MET A 223 2.03 -7.68 -20.16
CA MET A 223 3.08 -8.57 -19.64
C MET A 223 2.56 -9.97 -19.30
N ALA A 224 1.26 -10.14 -19.08
CA ALA A 224 0.66 -11.33 -18.47
C ALA A 224 1.50 -11.79 -17.26
N ASP A 225 2.03 -13.02 -17.31
CA ASP A 225 2.87 -13.62 -16.26
C ASP A 225 4.19 -12.87 -15.96
N GLY A 226 4.56 -11.87 -16.75
CA GLY A 226 5.69 -10.97 -16.45
C GLY A 226 5.43 -10.04 -15.25
N CYS A 227 4.18 -9.92 -14.81
CA CYS A 227 3.76 -9.13 -13.66
C CYS A 227 3.03 -10.01 -12.63
N ARG A 228 3.29 -9.81 -11.33
CA ARG A 228 2.58 -10.49 -10.24
C ARG A 228 2.03 -9.49 -9.23
N ARG A 229 0.86 -9.77 -8.68
CA ARG A 229 0.25 -8.99 -7.60
C ARG A 229 0.39 -9.71 -6.27
N VAL A 230 0.91 -9.01 -5.28
CA VAL A 230 0.96 -9.39 -3.87
C VAL A 230 0.09 -8.41 -3.08
N VAL A 231 -0.66 -8.90 -2.10
CA VAL A 231 -1.44 -8.04 -1.20
C VAL A 231 -1.10 -8.34 0.25
N PHE A 232 -1.12 -7.31 1.10
CA PHE A 232 -1.10 -7.52 2.54
C PHE A 232 -2.44 -8.07 3.03
N HIS A 233 -2.38 -8.83 4.12
CA HIS A 233 -3.55 -9.31 4.83
C HIS A 233 -4.48 -8.17 5.22
N GLY A 234 -5.76 -8.25 4.88
CA GLY A 234 -6.78 -7.27 5.27
C GLY A 234 -6.89 -6.03 4.38
N THR A 235 -6.06 -5.88 3.33
CA THR A 235 -6.14 -4.71 2.43
C THR A 235 -7.23 -4.84 1.38
N VAL A 236 -7.52 -6.05 0.91
CA VAL A 236 -8.65 -6.29 0.01
C VAL A 236 -9.94 -5.99 0.78
N ALA A 237 -10.82 -5.17 0.20
CA ALA A 237 -12.08 -4.73 0.80
C ALA A 237 -13.13 -5.86 0.85
N ASP A 238 -12.83 -6.90 1.63
CA ASP A 238 -13.70 -8.02 1.93
C ASP A 238 -13.50 -8.45 3.38
N THR A 239 -14.38 -7.94 4.24
CA THR A 239 -14.27 -8.14 5.69
C THR A 239 -14.45 -9.60 6.04
N ALA A 240 -15.43 -10.25 5.41
CA ALA A 240 -15.73 -11.65 5.67
C ALA A 240 -14.61 -12.59 5.17
N ALA A 241 -13.93 -12.26 4.07
CA ALA A 241 -12.75 -13.02 3.63
C ALA A 241 -11.57 -12.84 4.61
N THR A 242 -11.38 -11.62 5.12
CA THR A 242 -10.35 -11.31 6.12
C THR A 242 -10.54 -12.16 7.38
N GLU A 243 -11.76 -12.21 7.93
CA GLU A 243 -12.10 -13.07 9.08
C GLU A 243 -11.81 -14.54 8.82
N ARG A 244 -12.21 -15.06 7.65
CA ARG A 244 -11.97 -16.46 7.27
C ARG A 244 -10.47 -16.77 7.25
N VAL A 245 -9.64 -15.84 6.77
CA VAL A 245 -8.19 -16.00 6.79
C VAL A 245 -7.66 -16.03 8.23
N GLU A 246 -8.07 -15.09 9.09
CA GLU A 246 -7.64 -15.06 10.49
C GLU A 246 -8.09 -16.32 11.26
N GLU A 247 -9.32 -16.82 11.00
CA GLU A 247 -9.83 -18.08 11.57
C GLU A 247 -8.99 -19.28 11.11
N LEU A 248 -8.60 -19.33 9.83
CA LEU A 248 -7.72 -20.38 9.31
C LEU A 248 -6.33 -20.34 9.94
N ILE A 249 -5.73 -19.16 10.07
CA ILE A 249 -4.41 -18.97 10.69
C ILE A 249 -4.45 -19.37 12.17
N SER A 250 -5.44 -18.89 12.93
CA SER A 250 -5.58 -19.21 14.36
C SER A 250 -5.74 -20.72 14.63
N ARG A 251 -6.21 -21.48 13.63
CA ARG A 251 -6.38 -22.93 13.71
C ARG A 251 -5.20 -23.72 13.17
N SER A 252 -4.27 -23.08 12.46
CA SER A 252 -3.12 -23.74 11.85
C SER A 252 -2.09 -24.16 12.91
N PRO A 253 -1.26 -25.17 12.65
CA PRO A 253 -0.17 -25.54 13.56
C PRO A 253 0.77 -24.37 13.88
N GLU A 254 1.01 -23.50 12.90
CA GLU A 254 1.88 -22.33 12.99
C GLU A 254 1.24 -21.22 13.84
N GLY A 255 -0.08 -21.00 13.73
CA GLY A 255 -0.79 -20.01 14.56
C GLY A 255 -1.13 -20.49 15.98
N ARG A 256 -1.07 -21.80 16.25
CA ARG A 256 -1.31 -22.37 17.59
C ARG A 256 -0.07 -22.24 18.47
N GLY A 257 0.16 -21.04 18.99
CA GLY A 257 1.16 -20.80 20.04
C GLY A 257 2.19 -19.72 19.73
N ASP A 258 2.19 -19.20 18.51
CA ASP A 258 2.98 -18.05 18.11
C ASP A 258 2.05 -16.88 17.75
N THR A 259 2.02 -15.85 18.60
CA THR A 259 1.27 -14.62 18.34
C THR A 259 1.98 -13.72 17.33
N ASP A 260 3.24 -13.98 17.04
CA ASP A 260 4.09 -13.14 16.19
C ASP A 260 4.28 -13.76 14.80
N ILE A 261 3.40 -14.68 14.40
CA ILE A 261 3.46 -15.36 13.11
C ILE A 261 3.38 -14.34 11.97
N ARG A 262 4.40 -14.37 11.11
CA ARG A 262 4.49 -13.56 9.88
C ARG A 262 4.94 -14.45 8.73
N PHE A 263 4.31 -14.33 7.57
CA PHE A 263 4.66 -15.13 6.41
C PHE A 263 4.30 -14.47 5.08
N GLY A 264 5.01 -14.88 4.03
CA GLY A 264 4.62 -14.65 2.64
C GLY A 264 4.36 -15.97 1.92
N LEU A 265 3.36 -16.02 1.03
CA LEU A 265 3.07 -17.24 0.26
C LEU A 265 2.39 -16.98 -1.09
N ASP A 266 2.47 -17.97 -1.98
CA ASP A 266 1.74 -18.03 -3.25
C ASP A 266 0.30 -18.54 -3.04
N LEU A 267 -0.68 -17.80 -3.57
CA LEU A 267 -2.10 -18.12 -3.41
C LEU A 267 -2.54 -19.30 -4.29
N ALA A 268 -1.91 -19.53 -5.45
CA ALA A 268 -2.28 -20.65 -6.32
C ALA A 268 -2.00 -22.01 -5.68
N ALA A 269 -0.95 -22.09 -4.85
CA ALA A 269 -0.52 -23.31 -4.17
C ALA A 269 -1.05 -23.45 -2.74
N SER A 270 -1.73 -22.45 -2.19
CA SER A 270 -2.14 -22.43 -0.77
C SER A 270 -3.63 -22.66 -0.54
N THR A 271 -3.97 -23.07 0.69
CA THR A 271 -5.36 -23.15 1.15
C THR A 271 -6.01 -21.77 1.24
N LEU A 272 -5.23 -20.72 1.54
CA LEU A 272 -5.71 -19.33 1.58
C LEU A 272 -6.24 -18.87 0.21
N GLY A 273 -5.62 -19.31 -0.88
CA GLY A 273 -6.11 -19.00 -2.23
C GLY A 273 -7.52 -19.50 -2.53
N SER A 274 -8.05 -20.45 -1.75
CA SER A 274 -9.41 -20.97 -1.91
C SER A 274 -10.46 -20.24 -1.05
N VAL A 275 -10.06 -19.24 -0.25
CA VAL A 275 -10.98 -18.41 0.52
C VAL A 275 -11.90 -17.67 -0.44
N ALA A 276 -13.21 -17.81 -0.25
CA ALA A 276 -14.21 -17.14 -1.08
C ALA A 276 -14.18 -15.63 -0.86
N MET A 277 -14.35 -14.88 -1.94
CA MET A 277 -14.64 -13.45 -1.90
C MET A 277 -16.16 -13.27 -1.99
N THR A 278 -16.69 -12.37 -1.16
CA THR A 278 -18.10 -12.09 -0.96
C THR A 278 -18.48 -10.62 -1.19
N GLU A 279 -17.54 -9.70 -1.01
CA GLU A 279 -17.75 -8.24 -1.12
C GLU A 279 -17.03 -7.63 -2.34
N VAL A 280 -16.05 -8.35 -2.90
CA VAL A 280 -15.39 -7.95 -4.15
C VAL A 280 -16.24 -8.41 -5.34
N HIS A 281 -16.59 -7.46 -6.19
CA HIS A 281 -17.35 -7.69 -7.42
C HIS A 281 -16.49 -7.39 -8.64
N GLY A 282 -16.55 -8.25 -9.65
CA GLY A 282 -15.79 -8.05 -10.87
C GLY A 282 -15.72 -9.32 -11.70
N SER A 283 -14.83 -9.30 -12.69
CA SER A 283 -14.63 -10.46 -13.56
C SER A 283 -13.19 -10.56 -14.04
N VAL A 284 -12.70 -11.79 -14.21
CA VAL A 284 -11.36 -12.10 -14.75
C VAL A 284 -11.39 -12.27 -16.28
N ASP A 285 -12.52 -12.75 -16.83
CA ASP A 285 -12.67 -13.13 -18.24
C ASP A 285 -13.93 -12.55 -18.91
N GLY A 286 -14.63 -11.65 -18.22
CA GLY A 286 -15.92 -11.11 -18.63
C GLY A 286 -17.12 -11.96 -18.20
N ALA A 287 -16.92 -13.13 -17.57
CA ALA A 287 -17.99 -13.90 -16.94
C ALA A 287 -18.13 -13.56 -15.45
N ASP A 288 -19.38 -13.47 -15.00
CA ASP A 288 -19.71 -13.35 -13.58
C ASP A 288 -19.47 -14.70 -12.91
N THR A 289 -18.49 -14.75 -12.00
CA THR A 289 -18.10 -15.97 -11.29
C THR A 289 -17.83 -15.67 -9.82
N SER A 290 -18.06 -16.66 -8.95
CA SER A 290 -17.67 -16.55 -7.55
C SER A 290 -16.15 -16.50 -7.43
N LEU A 291 -15.63 -15.34 -7.06
CA LEU A 291 -14.20 -15.11 -6.89
C LEU A 291 -13.66 -15.84 -5.64
N ARG A 292 -12.40 -16.28 -5.68
CA ARG A 292 -11.57 -16.61 -4.52
C ARG A 292 -10.40 -15.63 -4.43
N LEU A 293 -9.68 -15.71 -3.33
CA LEU A 293 -8.55 -14.83 -3.07
C LEU A 293 -7.45 -14.95 -4.14
N ARG A 294 -7.22 -16.15 -4.71
CA ARG A 294 -6.24 -16.36 -5.80
C ARG A 294 -6.63 -15.70 -7.12
N GLU A 295 -7.92 -15.41 -7.35
CA GLU A 295 -8.35 -14.67 -8.54
C GLU A 295 -8.19 -13.15 -8.32
N VAL A 296 -7.99 -12.70 -7.08
CA VAL A 296 -7.71 -11.30 -6.73
C VAL A 296 -6.21 -11.00 -6.74
N ALA A 297 -5.37 -11.90 -6.22
CA ALA A 297 -3.93 -11.71 -6.15
C ALA A 297 -3.16 -13.03 -6.38
N ASP A 298 -1.90 -12.93 -6.79
CA ASP A 298 -1.00 -14.08 -6.95
C ASP A 298 -0.32 -14.44 -5.62
N GLY A 299 0.01 -13.42 -4.81
CA GLY A 299 0.74 -13.56 -3.56
C GLY A 299 0.05 -12.91 -2.37
N TYR A 300 0.44 -13.36 -1.18
CA TYR A 300 -0.15 -12.90 0.07
C TYR A 300 0.92 -12.70 1.14
N VAL A 301 0.85 -11.56 1.86
CA VAL A 301 1.73 -11.25 2.98
C VAL A 301 0.90 -11.05 4.24
N TYR A 302 1.16 -11.87 5.26
CA TYR A 302 0.58 -11.73 6.60
C TYR A 302 1.64 -11.18 7.55
N LEU A 303 1.39 -9.99 8.10
CA LEU A 303 2.26 -9.33 9.09
C LEU A 303 1.71 -9.40 10.52
N GLY A 304 0.49 -9.89 10.67
CA GLY A 304 -0.28 -9.85 11.91
C GLY A 304 -1.77 -9.67 11.60
N PRO A 305 -2.64 -9.85 12.61
CA PRO A 305 -4.08 -9.66 12.46
C PRO A 305 -4.40 -8.19 12.21
N ARG A 306 -5.51 -7.95 11.54
CA ARG A 306 -5.92 -6.60 11.16
C ARG A 306 -6.19 -5.70 12.38
N ALA A 307 -6.59 -6.28 13.50
CA ALA A 307 -6.80 -5.55 14.76
C ALA A 307 -5.52 -4.89 15.32
N GLU A 308 -4.33 -5.31 14.87
CA GLU A 308 -3.05 -4.74 15.29
C GLU A 308 -2.58 -3.58 14.41
N TRP A 309 -3.29 -3.29 13.31
CA TRP A 309 -2.96 -2.17 12.44
C TRP A 309 -2.97 -0.86 13.22
N ALA A 310 -1.93 -0.07 12.97
CA ALA A 310 -1.77 1.23 13.60
C ALA A 310 -1.61 2.32 12.52
N PRO A 311 -2.22 3.49 12.74
CA PRO A 311 -2.10 4.58 11.80
C PRO A 311 -0.65 5.09 11.79
N CYS A 312 -0.26 5.61 10.63
CA CYS A 312 1.00 6.33 10.49
C CYS A 312 1.05 7.54 11.43
N THR A 313 2.27 7.95 11.74
CA THR A 313 2.56 9.11 12.60
C THR A 313 2.91 10.31 11.74
N LEU A 314 2.64 11.52 12.23
CA LEU A 314 2.95 12.74 11.49
C LEU A 314 4.45 13.04 11.54
N ILE A 315 5.01 13.58 10.44
CA ILE A 315 6.37 14.13 10.40
C ILE A 315 6.42 15.39 11.27
N ASP A 316 7.30 15.43 12.28
CA ASP A 316 7.55 16.65 13.03
C ASP A 316 8.14 17.73 12.12
N ASP A 317 7.75 19.00 12.33
CA ASP A 317 8.26 20.16 11.57
C ASP A 317 8.09 20.06 10.04
N LEU A 318 7.06 19.34 9.54
CA LEU A 318 6.73 19.29 8.11
C LEU A 318 6.52 20.70 7.54
N ILE A 319 5.79 21.54 8.28
CA ILE A 319 5.51 22.95 7.96
C ILE A 319 6.38 23.84 8.85
N THR A 320 7.26 24.60 8.23
CA THR A 320 8.22 25.52 8.83
C THR A 320 7.98 26.94 8.37
N ASP A 321 8.70 27.92 8.93
CA ASP A 321 8.68 29.30 8.44
C ASP A 321 9.12 29.41 6.97
N GLU A 322 10.01 28.53 6.53
CA GLU A 322 10.62 28.58 5.21
C GLU A 322 9.69 28.05 4.11
N ASN A 323 8.95 26.96 4.37
CA ASN A 323 8.07 26.34 3.37
C ASN A 323 6.59 26.71 3.50
N PHE A 324 6.19 27.42 4.56
CA PHE A 324 4.78 27.67 4.85
C PHE A 324 4.01 28.29 3.69
N ALA A 325 4.57 29.29 3.01
CA ALA A 325 3.90 29.94 1.88
C ALA A 325 3.59 28.97 0.73
N SER A 326 4.50 28.03 0.46
CA SER A 326 4.28 27.02 -0.59
C SER A 326 3.30 25.93 -0.13
N ALA A 327 3.41 25.48 1.12
CA ALA A 327 2.51 24.48 1.69
C ALA A 327 1.05 25.00 1.76
N GLU A 328 0.86 26.26 2.15
CA GLU A 328 -0.43 26.96 2.17
C GLU A 328 -1.03 27.03 0.77
N ALA A 329 -0.27 27.55 -0.20
CA ALA A 329 -0.75 27.69 -1.57
C ALA A 329 -1.14 26.33 -2.16
N ARG A 330 -0.36 25.28 -1.86
CA ARG A 330 -0.64 23.93 -2.33
C ARG A 330 -1.89 23.34 -1.68
N TYR A 331 -2.04 23.49 -0.36
CA TYR A 331 -3.23 22.99 0.34
C TYR A 331 -4.49 23.75 -0.07
N ARG A 332 -4.42 25.06 -0.22
CA ARG A 332 -5.55 25.89 -0.70
C ARG A 332 -5.94 25.59 -2.14
N ALA A 333 -5.02 25.11 -2.98
CA ALA A 333 -5.38 24.61 -4.30
C ALA A 333 -6.22 23.32 -4.22
N LEU A 334 -6.01 22.49 -3.20
CA LEU A 334 -6.80 21.28 -2.94
C LEU A 334 -8.13 21.59 -2.25
N ASP A 335 -8.13 22.52 -1.30
CA ASP A 335 -9.30 22.98 -0.53
C ASP A 335 -9.44 24.52 -0.62
N PRO A 336 -10.02 25.03 -1.73
CA PRO A 336 -10.07 26.46 -2.01
C PRO A 336 -10.94 27.26 -1.03
N ARG A 337 -10.38 28.37 -0.55
CA ARG A 337 -11.10 29.36 0.26
C ARG A 337 -10.53 30.77 0.08
N PRO A 338 -11.29 31.84 0.40
CA PRO A 338 -10.83 33.22 0.21
C PRO A 338 -9.64 33.60 1.10
N GLU A 339 -9.70 33.23 2.38
CA GLU A 339 -8.65 33.55 3.36
C GLU A 339 -7.51 32.51 3.33
N PRO A 340 -6.23 32.92 3.34
CA PRO A 340 -5.13 31.96 3.44
C PRO A 340 -5.21 31.08 4.69
N TYR A 341 -4.74 29.84 4.61
CA TYR A 341 -4.58 29.00 5.80
C TYR A 341 -3.50 29.55 6.72
N THR A 342 -3.78 29.57 8.02
CA THR A 342 -2.77 29.77 9.06
C THR A 342 -1.99 28.47 9.30
N ARG A 343 -0.82 28.56 9.94
CA ARG A 343 -0.05 27.36 10.29
C ARG A 343 -0.83 26.42 11.19
N ASP A 344 -1.49 26.97 12.22
CA ASP A 344 -2.27 26.19 13.17
C ASP A 344 -3.43 25.44 12.48
N GLU A 345 -4.07 26.05 11.48
CA GLU A 345 -5.11 25.38 10.67
C GLU A 345 -4.52 24.25 9.82
N LEU A 346 -3.37 24.46 9.16
CA LEU A 346 -2.72 23.38 8.40
C LEU A 346 -2.26 22.23 9.30
N ASP A 347 -1.82 22.53 10.53
CA ASP A 347 -1.49 21.49 11.52
C ASP A 347 -2.73 20.78 12.09
N GLU A 348 -3.87 21.46 12.20
CA GLU A 348 -5.15 20.81 12.53
C GLU A 348 -5.60 19.87 11.42
N VAL A 349 -5.51 20.29 10.15
CA VAL A 349 -5.78 19.44 8.99
C VAL A 349 -4.96 18.16 9.05
N ARG A 350 -3.66 18.28 9.37
CA ARG A 350 -2.76 17.12 9.51
C ARG A 350 -3.20 16.18 10.62
N ARG A 351 -3.55 16.73 11.78
CA ARG A 351 -4.01 15.94 12.93
C ARG A 351 -5.35 15.26 12.64
N SER A 352 -6.29 15.94 11.99
CA SER A 352 -7.58 15.36 11.58
C SER A 352 -7.38 14.24 10.57
N GLY A 353 -6.58 14.49 9.52
CA GLY A 353 -6.29 13.47 8.50
C GLY A 353 -5.65 12.21 9.07
N GLN A 354 -4.73 12.37 10.03
CA GLN A 354 -4.13 11.23 10.74
C GLN A 354 -5.15 10.45 11.58
N GLN A 355 -6.05 11.14 12.29
CA GLN A 355 -7.10 10.51 13.10
C GLN A 355 -8.13 9.76 12.24
N GLU A 356 -8.36 10.23 11.03
CA GLU A 356 -9.31 9.63 10.08
C GLU A 356 -8.73 8.43 9.31
N LEU A 357 -7.41 8.20 9.33
CA LEU A 357 -6.76 7.10 8.60
C LEU A 357 -7.43 5.75 8.87
N SER A 358 -7.66 5.40 10.14
CA SER A 358 -8.26 4.13 10.51
C SER A 358 -9.73 4.00 10.08
N GLY A 359 -10.42 5.13 9.90
CA GLY A 359 -11.80 5.16 9.39
C GLY A 359 -11.88 4.87 7.89
N ALA A 360 -10.79 5.06 7.15
CA ALA A 360 -10.69 4.75 5.72
C ALA A 360 -10.29 3.30 5.43
N TRP A 361 -9.94 2.52 6.45
CA TRP A 361 -9.66 1.10 6.30
C TRP A 361 -10.96 0.31 6.16
N PRO A 362 -10.96 -0.89 5.55
CA PRO A 362 -12.13 -1.77 5.56
C PRO A 362 -12.72 -1.88 6.98
N PRO A 363 -14.02 -1.99 7.24
CA PRO A 363 -14.51 -2.07 8.62
C PRO A 363 -14.06 -3.39 9.27
N LEU A 364 -13.76 -3.38 10.57
CA LEU A 364 -13.69 -4.64 11.33
C LEU A 364 -15.13 -5.16 11.49
N PRO A 365 -15.33 -6.48 11.54
CA PRO A 365 -16.65 -7.04 11.73
C PRO A 365 -17.21 -6.62 13.08
N GLU A 366 -18.50 -6.28 13.12
CA GLU A 366 -19.17 -6.00 14.39
C GLU A 366 -19.17 -7.28 15.24
N PRO A 367 -18.80 -7.21 16.52
CA PRO A 367 -18.92 -8.36 17.40
C PRO A 367 -20.38 -8.83 17.39
N PRO A 368 -20.64 -10.15 17.36
CA PRO A 368 -21.99 -10.67 17.22
C PRO A 368 -22.90 -10.08 18.31
N GLU A 369 -24.04 -9.47 17.91
CA GLU A 369 -25.07 -9.04 18.86
C GLU A 369 -25.34 -10.20 19.82
N GLU A 370 -25.23 -9.95 21.14
CA GLU A 370 -25.60 -10.95 22.14
C GLU A 370 -26.97 -11.53 21.78
N PRO A 371 -27.11 -12.87 21.72
CA PRO A 371 -28.36 -13.47 21.29
C PRO A 371 -29.46 -12.98 22.22
N LYS A 372 -30.35 -12.13 21.69
CA LYS A 372 -31.53 -11.60 22.40
C LYS A 372 -32.25 -12.80 22.98
N ARG A 373 -32.15 -12.99 24.31
CA ARG A 373 -32.80 -14.08 25.04
C ARG A 373 -34.29 -14.00 24.74
N ARG A 374 -34.74 -14.80 23.78
CA ARG A 374 -36.17 -15.00 23.53
C ARG A 374 -36.70 -15.73 24.75
N PHE A 375 -37.24 -14.96 25.71
CA PHE A 375 -38.08 -15.49 26.76
C PHE A 375 -39.30 -16.12 26.08
N ALA A 376 -39.25 -17.44 25.88
CA ALA A 376 -40.41 -18.22 25.52
C ALA A 376 -41.41 -18.13 26.68
N ARG A 377 -42.39 -17.23 26.55
CA ARG A 377 -43.59 -17.25 27.39
C ARG A 377 -44.34 -18.54 27.08
N PHE A 378 -44.13 -19.56 27.91
CA PHE A 378 -45.03 -20.70 28.01
C PHE A 378 -46.43 -20.18 28.34
N ARG A 379 -47.30 -20.17 27.34
CA ARG A 379 -48.74 -20.04 27.54
C ARG A 379 -49.22 -21.41 28.02
N LYS A 380 -49.45 -21.55 29.33
CA LYS A 380 -50.28 -22.64 29.88
C LYS A 380 -51.64 -22.55 29.20
N GLY A 381 -52.08 -23.64 28.59
CA GLY A 381 -53.45 -23.79 28.15
C GLY A 381 -54.35 -23.95 29.37
N ASP A 382 -55.43 -23.17 29.41
CA ASP A 382 -56.55 -23.41 30.30
C ASP A 382 -57.59 -24.25 29.57
N GLN A 383 -58.04 -25.29 30.28
CA GLN A 383 -59.20 -26.13 29.97
C GLN A 383 -60.51 -25.39 30.17
#